data_AF-A0A1T5GJH3-F1
#
_entry.id   AF-A0A1T5GJH3-F1
#
_cell.length_a   1.000
_cell.length_b   1.000
_cell.length_c   1.000
_cell.angle_alpha   90.00
_cell.angle_beta   90.00
_cell.angle_gamma   90.00
#
_symmetry.space_group_name_H-M   'P 1'
#
loop_
_entity.id
_entity.type
_entity.pdbx_description
1 polymer ?
#
loop_
_entity_poly.entity_id
_entity_poly.type
_entity_poly.pdbx_seq_one_letter_code
_entity_poly.pdbx_strand_id
1 'polypeptide(L)'
;MMQGPIDAADGKNSLSVDAGILESVWRPGSFVDADDARDAMLAVDRISGGTPMPMLSEMTDVVFSAAARYQFAQSRGVVAIAVLGSSTVDRVIASATSRETKYPHEFFTSRTAAIAWLKDVIQSHD
;
A
#
# COMPACT_ATOMS: atom_id res chain seq x y z
N MET A 1 14.50 18.11 -2.67
CA MET A 1 14.00 17.84 -4.03
C MET A 1 12.76 16.98 -3.84
N MET A 2 11.56 17.49 -4.16
CA MET A 2 10.34 16.69 -4.07
C MET A 2 10.39 15.69 -5.23
N GLN A 3 10.61 14.41 -4.94
CA GLN A 3 10.51 13.36 -5.94
C GLN A 3 9.07 13.37 -6.45
N GLY A 4 8.88 13.60 -7.76
CA GLY A 4 7.56 13.62 -8.37
C GLY A 4 6.90 12.23 -8.28
N PRO A 5 5.58 12.16 -8.47
CA PRO A 5 4.86 10.89 -8.45
C PRO A 5 5.48 9.91 -9.46
N ILE A 6 5.68 8.67 -9.04
CA ILE A 6 6.10 7.56 -9.88
C ILE A 6 4.85 6.78 -10.25
N ASP A 7 4.58 6.66 -11.55
CA ASP A 7 3.53 5.79 -12.04
C ASP A 7 4.04 4.36 -12.21
N ALA A 8 3.21 3.39 -11.80
CA ALA A 8 3.44 1.96 -11.86
C ALA A 8 2.17 1.23 -12.32
N ALA A 9 2.30 -0.07 -12.62
CA ALA A 9 1.23 -0.92 -13.12
C ALA A 9 0.53 -0.30 -14.34
N ASP A 10 1.32 0.14 -15.33
CA ASP A 10 0.82 0.83 -16.54
C ASP A 10 0.00 2.10 -16.22
N GLY A 11 0.39 2.82 -15.16
CA GLY A 11 -0.28 4.02 -14.69
C GLY A 11 -1.56 3.76 -13.88
N LYS A 12 -1.89 2.50 -13.54
CA LYS A 12 -2.96 2.16 -12.61
C LYS A 12 -2.63 2.56 -11.18
N ASN A 13 -1.34 2.62 -10.83
CA ASN A 13 -0.87 2.99 -9.51
C ASN A 13 0.03 4.22 -9.61
N SER A 14 -0.18 5.19 -8.72
CA SER A 14 0.69 6.36 -8.60
C SER A 14 1.27 6.40 -7.19
N LEU A 15 2.58 6.51 -7.10
CA LEU A 15 3.36 6.45 -5.86
C LEU A 15 4.01 7.80 -5.58
N SER A 16 3.88 8.28 -4.36
CA SER A 16 4.52 9.51 -3.89
C SER A 16 5.04 9.33 -2.48
N VAL A 17 5.90 10.22 -2.02
CA VAL A 17 6.30 10.28 -0.62
C VAL A 17 5.89 11.62 -0.06
N ASP A 18 5.03 11.59 0.96
CA ASP A 18 4.61 12.78 1.71
C ASP A 18 5.03 12.63 3.17
N ALA A 19 5.77 13.62 3.69
CA ALA A 19 6.23 13.65 5.08
C ALA A 19 6.87 12.35 5.61
N GLY A 20 7.56 11.58 4.74
CA GLY A 20 8.18 10.29 5.09
C GLY A 20 7.24 9.08 5.08
N ILE A 21 6.01 9.26 4.59
CA ILE A 21 5.03 8.20 4.36
C ILE A 21 4.90 7.97 2.86
N LEU A 22 4.98 6.70 2.46
CA LEU A 22 4.72 6.29 1.08
C LEU A 22 3.21 6.36 0.81
N GLU A 23 2.78 7.15 -0.15
CA GLU A 23 1.40 7.20 -0.59
C GLU A 23 1.26 6.48 -1.93
N SER A 24 0.36 5.52 -1.98
CA SER A 24 0.05 4.70 -3.14
C SER A 24 -1.42 4.87 -3.48
N VAL A 25 -1.72 5.43 -4.65
CA VAL A 25 -3.08 5.68 -5.09
C VAL A 25 -3.36 4.80 -6.30
N TRP A 26 -4.29 3.86 -6.13
CA TRP A 26 -4.77 3.02 -7.22
C TRP A 26 -5.96 3.69 -7.92
N ARG A 27 -5.97 3.60 -9.25
CA ARG A 27 -7.10 4.08 -10.06
C ARG A 27 -8.35 3.27 -9.75
N PRO A 28 -9.50 3.91 -9.47
CA PRO A 28 -10.74 3.19 -9.21
C PRO A 28 -11.18 2.31 -10.37
N GLY A 29 -11.74 1.14 -10.05
CA GLY A 29 -12.18 0.15 -11.05
C GLY A 29 -11.04 -0.66 -11.68
N SER A 30 -9.79 -0.46 -11.24
CA SER A 30 -8.66 -1.21 -11.79
C SER A 30 -8.67 -2.67 -11.32
N PHE A 31 -8.35 -3.56 -12.25
CA PHE A 31 -7.99 -4.94 -11.92
C PHE A 31 -6.47 -5.05 -11.81
N VAL A 32 -6.01 -5.60 -10.69
CA VAL A 32 -4.59 -5.73 -10.35
C VAL A 32 -4.21 -7.21 -10.35
N ASP A 33 -3.38 -7.60 -11.31
CA ASP A 33 -2.82 -8.94 -11.39
C ASP A 33 -1.45 -9.06 -10.69
N ALA A 34 -0.79 -10.21 -10.84
CA ALA A 34 0.50 -10.45 -10.21
C ALA A 34 1.63 -9.58 -10.80
N ASP A 35 1.54 -9.23 -12.07
CA ASP A 35 2.54 -8.40 -12.76
C ASP A 35 2.35 -6.93 -12.38
N ASP A 36 1.11 -6.45 -12.31
CA ASP A 36 0.78 -5.13 -11.77
C ASP A 36 1.28 -4.98 -10.32
N ALA A 37 1.05 -5.98 -9.48
CA ALA A 37 1.52 -5.99 -8.10
C ALA A 37 3.05 -5.97 -8.00
N ARG A 38 3.74 -6.72 -8.87
CA ARG A 38 5.20 -6.73 -8.93
C ARG A 38 5.76 -5.38 -9.37
N ASP A 39 5.16 -4.78 -10.39
CA ASP A 39 5.59 -3.48 -10.91
C ASP A 39 5.40 -2.37 -9.85
N ALA A 40 4.25 -2.38 -9.16
CA ALA A 40 4.02 -1.47 -8.03
C ALA A 40 5.08 -1.65 -6.92
N MET A 41 5.43 -2.89 -6.56
CA MET A 41 6.47 -3.15 -5.54
C MET A 41 7.87 -2.72 -5.99
N LEU A 42 8.22 -2.88 -7.27
CA LEU A 42 9.48 -2.36 -7.81
C LEU A 42 9.53 -0.83 -7.74
N ALA A 43 8.40 -0.17 -8.01
CA ALA A 43 8.30 1.27 -7.88
C ALA A 43 8.38 1.73 -6.42
N VAL A 44 7.79 0.99 -5.48
CA VAL A 44 7.95 1.21 -4.02
C VAL A 44 9.42 1.10 -3.62
N ASP A 45 10.13 0.08 -4.07
CA ASP A 45 11.56 -0.10 -3.73
C ASP A 45 12.42 1.04 -4.31
N ARG A 46 12.11 1.48 -5.54
CA ARG A 46 12.80 2.58 -6.21
C ARG A 46 12.62 3.92 -5.51
N ILE A 47 11.41 4.23 -5.04
CA ILE A 47 11.12 5.50 -4.36
C ILE A 47 11.61 5.50 -2.90
N SER A 48 11.56 4.34 -2.23
CA SER A 48 12.07 4.20 -0.87
C SER A 48 13.60 4.06 -0.79
N GLY A 49 14.24 3.75 -1.93
CA GLY A 49 15.70 3.57 -2.01
C GLY A 49 16.18 2.38 -1.16
N GLY A 50 15.35 1.35 -1.00
CA GLY A 50 15.62 0.20 -0.15
C GLY A 50 15.47 0.45 1.36
N THR A 51 15.02 1.64 1.78
CA THR A 51 14.69 1.93 3.18
C THR A 51 13.24 1.53 3.45
N PRO A 52 12.95 0.70 4.46
CA PRO A 52 11.58 0.30 4.72
C PRO A 52 10.79 1.48 5.30
N MET A 53 9.71 1.87 4.61
CA MET A 53 8.89 3.04 4.95
C MET A 53 7.44 2.65 5.26
N PRO A 54 6.72 3.41 6.10
CA PRO A 54 5.28 3.27 6.29
C PRO A 54 4.54 3.60 5.00
N MET A 55 3.47 2.87 4.69
CA MET A 55 2.73 3.04 3.44
C MET A 55 1.24 3.22 3.67
N LEU A 56 0.68 4.25 3.03
CA LEU A 56 -0.74 4.49 2.86
C LEU A 56 -1.13 4.05 1.45
N SER A 57 -2.04 3.09 1.34
CA SER A 57 -2.54 2.57 0.05
C SER A 57 -4.02 2.88 -0.11
N GLU A 58 -4.35 3.79 -1.04
CA GLU A 58 -5.71 4.10 -1.47
C GLU A 58 -6.18 3.10 -2.53
N MET A 59 -7.14 2.26 -2.12
CA MET A 59 -7.73 1.17 -2.90
C MET A 59 -9.25 1.39 -2.94
N THR A 60 -9.70 2.29 -3.82
CA THR A 60 -11.14 2.56 -4.02
C THR A 60 -11.67 1.74 -5.20
N ASP A 61 -12.58 0.80 -4.96
CA ASP A 61 -13.15 -0.07 -6.03
C ASP A 61 -12.10 -0.83 -6.86
N VAL A 62 -11.03 -1.31 -6.21
CA VAL A 62 -9.93 -2.03 -6.88
C VAL A 62 -10.02 -3.52 -6.59
N VAL A 63 -9.87 -4.34 -7.63
CA VAL A 63 -9.94 -5.79 -7.49
C VAL A 63 -8.55 -6.39 -7.65
N PHE A 64 -8.04 -7.01 -6.59
CA PHE A 64 -6.79 -7.76 -6.62
C PHE A 64 -7.04 -9.22 -6.98
N SER A 65 -6.17 -9.80 -7.81
CA SER A 65 -6.12 -11.26 -8.00
C SER A 65 -5.53 -11.95 -6.75
N ALA A 66 -5.76 -13.26 -6.60
CA ALA A 66 -5.13 -14.02 -5.52
C ALA A 66 -3.59 -14.00 -5.62
N ALA A 67 -3.07 -14.05 -6.84
CA ALA A 67 -1.63 -13.98 -7.09
C ALA A 67 -1.05 -12.60 -6.75
N ALA A 68 -1.78 -11.51 -7.03
CA ALA A 68 -1.40 -10.16 -6.60
C ALA A 68 -1.26 -10.05 -5.08
N ARG A 69 -2.25 -10.55 -4.33
CA ARG A 69 -2.21 -10.58 -2.86
C ARG A 69 -1.00 -11.33 -2.33
N TYR A 70 -0.65 -12.45 -2.95
CA TYR A 70 0.54 -13.21 -2.58
C TYR A 70 1.84 -12.41 -2.82
N GLN A 71 1.95 -11.66 -3.94
CA GLN A 71 3.11 -10.79 -4.17
C GLN A 71 3.22 -9.70 -3.10
N PHE A 72 2.10 -9.07 -2.71
CA PHE A 72 2.11 -8.06 -1.64
C PHE A 72 2.51 -8.66 -0.30
N ALA A 73 2.04 -9.86 0.04
CA ALA A 73 2.40 -10.53 1.30
C ALA A 73 3.89 -10.88 1.41
N GLN A 74 4.57 -11.10 0.28
CA GLN A 74 6.01 -11.37 0.23
C GLN A 74 6.87 -10.09 0.29
N SER A 75 6.26 -8.91 0.26
CA SER A 75 6.96 -7.63 0.32
C SER A 75 7.74 -7.48 1.62
N ARG A 76 9.02 -7.08 1.50
CA ARG A 76 9.92 -6.78 2.63
C ARG A 76 10.21 -5.28 2.78
N GLY A 77 9.71 -4.45 1.87
CA GLY A 77 10.04 -3.02 1.79
C GLY A 77 9.15 -2.10 2.63
N VAL A 78 8.21 -2.66 3.41
CA VAL A 78 7.21 -1.88 4.13
C VAL A 78 7.16 -2.29 5.60
N VAL A 79 7.21 -1.30 6.49
CA VAL A 79 7.14 -1.52 7.95
C VAL A 79 5.71 -1.57 8.48
N ALA A 80 4.76 -0.89 7.83
CA ALA A 80 3.35 -0.86 8.17
C ALA A 80 2.53 -0.43 6.95
N ILE A 81 1.33 -1.02 6.77
CA ILE A 81 0.42 -0.65 5.68
C ILE A 81 -0.93 -0.22 6.24
N ALA A 82 -1.35 1.01 5.94
CA ALA A 82 -2.75 1.43 6.10
C ALA A 82 -3.45 1.39 4.75
N VAL A 83 -4.50 0.57 4.66
CA VAL A 83 -5.31 0.44 3.44
C VAL A 83 -6.54 1.32 3.56
N LEU A 84 -6.67 2.31 2.69
CA LEU A 84 -7.88 3.14 2.58
C LEU A 84 -8.77 2.60 1.47
N GLY A 85 -9.95 2.08 1.81
CA GLY A 85 -10.90 1.60 0.80
C GLY A 85 -12.34 2.04 1.06
N SER A 86 -13.18 1.90 0.04
CA SER A 86 -14.56 2.38 0.03
C SER A 86 -15.60 1.32 0.40
N SER A 87 -15.29 0.01 0.37
CA SER A 87 -16.28 -1.06 0.51
C SER A 87 -15.89 -2.21 1.44
N THR A 88 -16.91 -2.85 2.05
CA THR A 88 -16.79 -4.00 2.98
C THR A 88 -16.10 -5.23 2.38
N VAL A 89 -16.01 -5.31 1.05
CA VAL A 89 -15.27 -6.34 0.32
C VAL A 89 -13.75 -6.19 0.52
N ASP A 90 -13.25 -4.95 0.62
CA ASP A 90 -11.84 -4.65 0.92
C ASP A 90 -11.42 -5.12 2.32
N ARG A 91 -12.34 -5.12 3.28
CA ARG A 91 -12.08 -5.62 4.64
C ARG A 91 -11.82 -7.13 4.67
N VAL A 92 -12.47 -7.90 3.81
CA VAL A 92 -12.25 -9.35 3.70
C VAL A 92 -10.89 -9.63 3.06
N ILE A 93 -10.50 -8.84 2.06
CA ILE A 93 -9.17 -8.95 1.43
C ILE A 93 -8.06 -8.54 2.39
N ALA A 94 -8.21 -7.43 3.10
CA ALA A 94 -7.29 -7.03 4.17
C ALA A 94 -7.18 -8.15 5.21
N SER A 95 -8.30 -8.67 5.73
CA SER A 95 -8.27 -9.76 6.72
C SER A 95 -7.57 -11.04 6.23
N ALA A 96 -7.62 -11.35 4.93
CA ALA A 96 -6.90 -12.48 4.33
C ALA A 96 -5.39 -12.23 4.27
N THR A 97 -4.97 -11.01 3.90
CA THR A 97 -3.55 -10.60 3.91
C THR A 97 -2.96 -10.56 5.32
N SER A 98 -3.80 -10.37 6.36
CA SER A 98 -3.36 -10.12 7.76
C SER A 98 -2.77 -11.34 8.42
N ARG A 99 -3.17 -12.52 7.95
CA ARG A 99 -2.69 -13.79 8.46
C ARG A 99 -1.35 -14.19 7.84
N GLU A 100 -0.91 -13.52 6.77
CA GLU A 100 0.31 -13.86 6.01
C GLU A 100 1.42 -12.80 6.12
N THR A 101 1.11 -11.57 6.57
CA THR A 101 2.09 -10.48 6.68
C THR A 101 2.68 -10.37 8.10
N LYS A 102 4.01 -10.24 8.19
CA LYS A 102 4.73 -10.03 9.47
C LYS A 102 4.71 -8.58 9.98
N TYR A 103 4.10 -7.66 9.24
CA TYR A 103 4.02 -6.24 9.55
C TYR A 103 2.57 -5.84 9.88
N PRO A 104 2.37 -4.86 10.77
CA PRO A 104 1.04 -4.36 11.11
C PRO A 104 0.36 -3.84 9.85
N HIS A 105 -0.89 -4.25 9.69
CA HIS A 105 -1.74 -3.66 8.68
C HIS A 105 -3.09 -3.33 9.28
N GLU A 106 -3.71 -2.27 8.79
CA GLU A 106 -5.06 -1.92 9.20
C GLU A 106 -5.84 -1.29 8.04
N PHE A 107 -7.14 -1.60 8.00
CA PHE A 107 -8.05 -1.06 7.00
C PHE A 107 -8.79 0.14 7.56
N PHE A 108 -8.84 1.21 6.79
CA PHE A 108 -9.52 2.45 7.11
C PHE A 108 -10.48 2.82 5.99
N THR A 109 -11.50 3.58 6.35
CA THR A 109 -12.40 4.27 5.40
C THR A 109 -12.16 5.79 5.40
N SER A 110 -11.24 6.27 6.25
CA SER A 110 -10.86 7.69 6.36
C SER A 110 -9.34 7.86 6.27
N ARG A 111 -8.89 8.68 5.31
CA ARG A 111 -7.47 8.99 5.07
C ARG A 111 -6.79 9.54 6.32
N THR A 112 -7.48 10.42 7.05
CA THR A 112 -6.97 11.04 8.26
C THR A 112 -6.72 10.00 9.36
N ALA A 113 -7.62 9.03 9.51
CA ALA A 113 -7.46 7.95 10.48
C ALA A 113 -6.28 7.04 10.11
N ALA A 114 -6.15 6.70 8.83
CA ALA A 114 -5.05 5.89 8.31
C ALA A 114 -3.67 6.52 8.57
N ILE A 115 -3.53 7.82 8.28
CA ILE A 115 -2.27 8.54 8.53
C ILE A 115 -1.98 8.66 10.02
N ALA A 116 -3.00 8.93 10.85
CA ALA A 116 -2.83 9.01 12.30
C ALA A 116 -2.32 7.67 12.86
N TRP A 117 -2.89 6.56 12.42
CA TRP A 117 -2.45 5.23 12.81
C TRP A 117 -1.03 4.92 12.33
N LEU A 118 -0.69 5.23 11.07
CA LEU A 118 0.68 5.05 10.58
C LEU A 118 1.68 5.82 11.45
N LYS A 119 1.39 7.08 11.77
CA LYS A 119 2.22 7.91 12.65
C LYS A 119 2.38 7.31 14.04
N ASP A 120 1.33 6.74 14.60
CA ASP A 120 1.36 6.07 15.91
C ASP A 120 2.24 4.81 15.89
N VAL A 121 2.09 3.99 14.84
CA VAL A 121 2.89 2.77 14.64
C VAL A 121 4.37 3.09 14.46
N ILE A 122 4.71 4.13 13.71
CA ILE A 122 6.12 4.55 13.50
C ILE A 122 6.72 5.08 14.80
N GLN A 123 5.96 5.87 15.58
CA GLN A 123 6.44 6.43 16.85
C GLN A 123 6.61 5.38 17.96
N SER A 124 5.80 4.32 17.93
CA SER A 124 5.88 3.23 18.93
C SER A 124 7.07 2.28 18.74
N HIS A 125 7.84 2.45 17.66
CA HIS A 125 8.98 1.61 17.28
C HIS A 125 10.35 2.28 17.50
N ASP A 126 10.39 3.45 18.18
CA ASP A 126 11.61 4.17 18.61
C ASP A 126 12.06 3.77 20.03
#